data_AF-A0AAQ4FHX0-F1
#
_entry.id   AF-A0AAQ4FHX0-F1
#
_cell.length_a   1.000
_cell.length_b   1.000
_cell.length_c   1.000
_cell.angle_alpha   90.00
_cell.angle_beta   90.00
_cell.angle_gamma   90.00
#
_symmetry.space_group_name_H-M   'P 1'
#
loop_
_entity.id
_entity.type
_entity.pdbx_description
1 polymer ?
#
loop_
_entity_poly.entity_id
_entity_poly.type
_entity_poly.pdbx_seq_one_letter_code
_entity_poly.pdbx_strand_id
1 'polypeptide(L)'
;MQPLLSTLEVLSAPNRALGSFISTGGWTTGLLTFAGLAWLCRDWLLLQGVITVAALASIVNWIFIPESPRWLLAMGRYDEARKELQKAVRKNKVKGISVEAIVKEYKDKISLDNLTAKPTFTDLFRSRCIRMTSCLLCAKA
;
A
#
# COMPACT_ATOMS: atom_id res chain seq x y z
N MET A 1 3.75 -7.11 -3.55
CA MET A 1 3.75 -6.75 -2.10
C MET A 1 3.48 -5.26 -1.84
N GLN A 2 3.78 -4.36 -2.80
CA GLN A 2 3.52 -2.92 -2.71
C GLN A 2 2.04 -2.46 -2.58
N PRO A 3 1.02 -3.09 -3.21
CA PRO A 3 -0.33 -2.51 -3.22
C PRO A 3 -1.06 -2.58 -1.87
N LEU A 4 -0.72 -3.56 -1.01
CA LEU A 4 -1.37 -3.72 0.30
C LEU A 4 -0.92 -2.68 1.32
N LEU A 5 0.34 -2.23 1.25
CA LEU A 5 0.81 -1.19 2.16
C LEU A 5 0.13 0.14 1.85
N SER A 6 0.00 0.48 0.57
CA SER A 6 -0.67 1.71 0.12
C SER A 6 -2.15 1.74 0.53
N THR A 7 -2.88 0.62 0.44
CA THR A 7 -4.28 0.58 0.89
C THR A 7 -4.40 0.71 2.40
N LEU A 8 -3.53 0.08 3.18
CA LEU A 8 -3.51 0.21 4.64
C LEU A 8 -3.07 1.61 5.12
N GLU A 9 -2.28 2.30 4.30
CA GLU A 9 -1.82 3.65 4.55
C GLU A 9 -2.92 4.68 4.31
N VAL A 10 -3.70 4.53 3.24
CA VAL A 10 -4.78 5.45 2.86
C VAL A 10 -6.02 5.26 3.74
N LEU A 11 -6.28 4.06 4.26
CA LEU A 11 -7.45 3.78 5.09
C LEU A 11 -7.18 4.01 6.59
N SER A 12 -8.07 4.77 7.22
CA SER A 12 -8.12 4.96 8.69
C SER A 12 -8.39 3.63 9.41
N ALA A 13 -7.87 3.49 10.64
CA ALA A 13 -7.91 2.27 11.46
C ALA A 13 -9.24 1.46 11.44
N PRO A 14 -10.44 2.06 11.57
CA PRO A 14 -11.69 1.30 11.55
C PRO A 14 -12.05 0.73 10.16
N ASN A 15 -11.61 1.37 9.07
CA ASN A 15 -11.95 0.96 7.70
C ASN A 15 -10.93 0.00 7.09
N ARG A 16 -9.82 -0.28 7.78
CA ARG A 16 -8.77 -1.17 7.26
C ARG A 16 -9.27 -2.59 6.99
N ALA A 17 -10.12 -3.13 7.87
CA ALA A 17 -10.70 -4.45 7.68
C ALA A 17 -11.54 -4.50 6.38
N LEU A 18 -12.36 -3.48 6.14
CA LEU A 18 -13.17 -3.37 4.93
C LEU A 18 -12.30 -3.28 3.67
N GLY A 19 -11.22 -2.48 3.70
CA GLY A 19 -10.26 -2.41 2.60
C GLY A 19 -9.60 -3.75 2.29
N SER A 20 -9.23 -4.51 3.32
CA SER A 20 -8.71 -5.87 3.16
C SER A 20 -9.75 -6.82 2.54
N PHE A 21 -11.01 -6.77 2.97
CA PHE A 21 -12.07 -7.60 2.41
C PHE A 21 -12.33 -7.28 0.92
N ILE A 22 -12.37 -6.01 0.55
CA ILE A 22 -12.56 -5.59 -0.85
C ILE A 22 -11.38 -6.08 -1.71
N SER A 23 -10.16 -5.98 -1.18
CA SER A 23 -8.95 -6.38 -1.91
C SER A 23 -8.90 -7.89 -2.15
N THR A 24 -9.14 -8.68 -1.09
CA THR A 24 -9.16 -10.16 -1.19
C THR A 24 -10.36 -10.63 -2.00
N GLY A 25 -11.52 -10.01 -1.82
CA GLY A 25 -12.72 -10.31 -2.61
C GLY A 25 -12.50 -10.07 -4.10
N GLY A 26 -11.93 -8.91 -4.47
CA GLY A 26 -11.58 -8.61 -5.85
C GLY A 26 -10.60 -9.61 -6.47
N TRP A 27 -9.61 -10.07 -5.69
CA TRP A 27 -8.68 -11.12 -6.12
C TRP A 27 -9.39 -12.44 -6.42
N THR A 28 -10.24 -12.90 -5.50
CA THR A 28 -11.01 -14.14 -5.68
C THR A 28 -11.97 -14.05 -6.86
N THR A 29 -12.69 -12.93 -7.01
CA THR A 29 -13.59 -12.72 -8.14
C THR A 29 -12.82 -12.73 -9.46
N GLY A 30 -11.65 -12.06 -9.54
CA GLY A 30 -10.80 -12.07 -10.73
C GLY A 30 -10.37 -13.48 -11.14
N LEU A 31 -9.97 -14.32 -10.18
CA LEU A 31 -9.62 -15.72 -10.44
C LEU A 31 -10.81 -16.56 -10.91
N LEU A 32 -11.99 -16.38 -10.31
CA LEU A 32 -13.20 -17.10 -10.72
C LEU A 32 -13.63 -16.71 -12.14
N THR A 33 -13.61 -15.42 -12.47
CA THR A 33 -13.89 -14.95 -13.82
C THR A 33 -12.88 -15.50 -14.82
N PHE A 34 -11.59 -15.53 -14.46
CA PHE A 34 -10.54 -16.10 -15.30
C PHE A 34 -10.76 -17.60 -15.56
N ALA A 35 -11.06 -18.38 -14.51
CA ALA A 35 -11.38 -19.80 -14.63
C ALA A 35 -12.63 -20.05 -15.49
N GLY A 36 -13.67 -19.23 -15.34
CA GLY A 36 -14.88 -19.29 -16.18
C GLY A 36 -14.59 -19.01 -17.66
N LEU A 37 -13.77 -18.00 -17.94
CA LEU A 37 -13.35 -17.68 -19.32
C LEU A 37 -12.50 -18.79 -19.94
N ALA A 38 -11.61 -19.41 -19.16
CA ALA A 38 -10.81 -20.54 -19.60
C ALA A 38 -11.67 -21.79 -19.92
N TRP A 39 -12.81 -21.95 -19.25
CA TRP A 39 -13.74 -23.05 -19.53
C TRP A 39 -14.56 -22.82 -20.81
N LEU A 40 -14.99 -21.58 -21.06
CA LEU A 40 -15.77 -21.20 -22.24
C LEU A 40 -14.92 -21.12 -23.52
N CYS A 41 -13.70 -20.59 -23.43
CA CYS A 41 -12.80 -20.43 -24.57
C CYS A 41 -11.70 -21.49 -24.52
N ARG A 42 -11.84 -22.51 -25.38
CA ARG A 42 -10.84 -23.60 -25.50
C ARG A 42 -9.62 -23.22 -26.33
N ASP A 43 -9.69 -22.09 -27.04
CA ASP A 43 -8.59 -21.50 -27.81
C ASP A 43 -7.67 -20.65 -26.92
N TRP A 44 -6.44 -21.14 -26.74
CA TRP A 44 -5.44 -20.52 -25.87
C TRP A 44 -5.01 -19.11 -26.34
N LEU A 45 -5.05 -18.82 -27.65
CA LEU A 45 -4.71 -17.51 -28.23
C LEU A 45 -5.71 -16.42 -27.82
N LEU A 46 -7.01 -16.74 -27.81
CA LEU A 46 -8.05 -15.81 -27.37
C LEU A 46 -7.90 -15.51 -25.88
N LEU A 47 -7.60 -16.54 -25.07
CA LEU A 47 -7.34 -16.37 -23.64
C LEU A 47 -6.13 -15.46 -23.38
N GLN A 48 -5.03 -15.67 -24.11
CA GLN A 48 -3.83 -14.83 -24.02
C GLN A 48 -4.11 -13.37 -24.40
N GLY A 49 -4.94 -13.14 -25.43
CA GLY A 49 -5.38 -11.81 -25.83
C GLY A 49 -6.17 -11.11 -24.73
N VAL A 50 -7.15 -11.79 -24.13
CA VAL A 50 -7.95 -11.24 -23.03
C VAL A 50 -7.09 -10.89 -21.82
N ILE A 51 -6.15 -11.76 -21.44
CA ILE A 51 -5.20 -11.49 -20.35
C ILE A 51 -4.38 -10.23 -20.64
N THR A 52 -3.86 -10.13 -21.87
CA THR A 52 -3.02 -8.99 -22.28
C THR A 52 -3.81 -7.68 -22.24
N VAL A 53 -5.06 -7.69 -22.71
CA VAL A 53 -5.94 -6.52 -22.65
C VAL A 53 -6.28 -6.14 -21.20
N ALA A 54 -6.59 -7.12 -20.34
CA ALA A 54 -6.84 -6.87 -18.93
C ALA A 54 -5.59 -6.32 -18.20
N ALA A 55 -4.39 -6.80 -18.56
CA ALA A 55 -3.13 -6.29 -18.04
C ALA A 55 -2.87 -4.85 -18.50
N LEU A 56 -3.10 -4.53 -19.78
CA LEU A 56 -2.99 -3.16 -20.30
C LEU A 56 -3.98 -2.21 -19.61
N ALA A 57 -5.23 -2.65 -19.43
CA ALA A 57 -6.21 -1.88 -18.67
C ALA A 57 -5.75 -1.63 -17.23
N SER A 58 -5.09 -2.61 -16.59
CA SER A 58 -4.54 -2.46 -15.25
C SER A 58 -3.41 -1.43 -15.19
N ILE A 59 -2.53 -1.38 -16.21
CA ILE A 59 -1.47 -0.37 -16.33
C ILE A 59 -2.06 1.03 -16.47
N VAL A 60 -3.10 1.19 -17.29
CA VAL A 60 -3.79 2.47 -17.44
C VAL A 60 -4.39 2.92 -16.11
N ASN A 61 -5.05 2.02 -15.37
CA ASN A 61 -5.58 2.33 -14.05
C ASN A 61 -4.50 2.75 -13.04
N TRP A 62 -3.31 2.13 -13.09
CA TRP A 62 -2.19 2.47 -12.21
C TRP A 62 -1.75 3.94 -12.36
N ILE A 63 -1.75 4.49 -13.57
CA ILE A 63 -1.32 5.88 -13.85
C ILE A 63 -2.23 6.91 -13.17
N PHE A 64 -3.51 6.58 -12.95
CA PHE A 64 -4.47 7.49 -12.32
C PHE A 64 -4.39 7.49 -10.79
N ILE A 65 -3.74 6.49 -10.18
CA ILE A 65 -3.64 6.39 -8.73
C ILE A 65 -2.51 7.32 -8.25
N PRO A 66 -2.80 8.35 -7.44
CA PRO A 66 -1.75 9.19 -6.89
C PRO A 66 -0.84 8.36 -5.99
N GLU A 67 0.47 8.59 -6.10
CA GLU A 67 1.48 7.94 -5.25
C GLU A 67 1.24 8.21 -3.76
N SER A 68 1.66 7.29 -2.89
CA SER A 68 1.42 7.43 -1.45
C SER A 68 2.25 8.58 -0.86
N PRO A 69 1.66 9.44 -0.01
CA PRO A 69 2.36 10.58 0.57
C PRO A 69 3.54 10.16 1.45
N ARG A 70 3.50 9.00 2.13
CA ARG A 70 4.67 8.52 2.90
C ARG A 70 5.80 8.02 2.03
N TRP A 71 5.52 7.42 0.88
CA TRP A 71 6.57 7.03 -0.07
C TRP A 71 7.31 8.26 -0.60
N LEU A 72 6.57 9.32 -0.95
CA LEU A 72 7.16 10.59 -1.35
C LEU A 72 8.02 11.21 -0.24
N LEU A 73 7.57 11.14 1.02
CA LEU A 73 8.36 11.57 2.18
C LEU A 73 9.63 10.73 2.38
N ALA A 74 9.55 9.41 2.23
CA ALA A 74 10.69 8.51 2.37
C ALA A 74 11.74 8.68 1.26
N MET A 75 11.29 8.99 0.04
CA MET A 75 12.15 9.31 -1.12
C MET A 75 12.74 10.73 -1.06
N GLY A 76 12.42 11.54 -0.05
CA GLY A 76 12.89 12.92 0.08
C GLY A 76 12.21 13.93 -0.86
N ARG A 77 11.12 13.55 -1.53
CA ARG A 77 10.32 14.41 -2.42
C ARG A 77 9.26 15.19 -1.63
N TYR A 78 9.72 16.08 -0.76
CA TYR A 78 8.85 16.79 0.19
C TYR A 78 7.82 17.73 -0.47
N ASP A 79 8.15 18.37 -1.59
CA ASP A 79 7.25 19.30 -2.27
C ASP A 79 6.05 18.60 -2.92
N GLU A 80 6.29 17.40 -3.48
CA GLU A 80 5.22 16.57 -4.04
C GLU A 80 4.35 15.97 -2.94
N ALA A 81 4.96 15.50 -1.85
CA ALA A 81 4.24 15.03 -0.68
C ALA A 81 3.31 16.12 -0.11
N ARG A 82 3.77 17.38 -0.05
CA ARG A 82 2.95 18.54 0.37
C ARG A 82 1.75 18.73 -0.54
N LYS A 83 1.93 18.70 -1.86
CA LYS A 83 0.84 18.88 -2.83
C LYS A 83 -0.21 17.78 -2.70
N GLU A 84 0.21 16.52 -2.58
CA GLU A 84 -0.72 15.40 -2.42
C GLU A 84 -1.43 15.42 -1.06
N LEU A 85 -0.74 15.75 0.03
CA LEU A 85 -1.35 15.92 1.34
C LEU A 85 -2.36 17.07 1.38
N GLN A 86 -2.06 18.21 0.76
CA GLN A 86 -3.00 19.32 0.65
C GLN A 86 -4.26 18.93 -0.15
N LYS A 87 -4.10 18.18 -1.26
CA LYS A 87 -5.24 17.63 -2.00
C LYS A 87 -6.07 16.67 -1.14
N ALA A 88 -5.43 15.79 -0.38
CA ALA A 88 -6.10 14.84 0.50
C ALA A 88 -6.86 15.54 1.64
N VAL A 89 -6.27 16.54 2.29
CA VAL A 89 -6.90 17.35 3.35
C VAL A 89 -8.13 18.09 2.81
N ARG A 90 -8.04 18.68 1.62
CA ARG A 90 -9.17 19.33 0.94
C ARG A 90 -10.30 18.35 0.62
N LYS A 91 -9.98 17.15 0.11
CA LYS A 91 -10.96 16.10 -0.20
C LYS A 91 -11.65 15.55 1.06
N ASN A 92 -10.88 15.28 2.11
CA ASN A 92 -11.40 14.73 3.37
C ASN A 92 -12.00 15.78 4.31
N LYS A 93 -12.00 17.07 3.93
CA LYS A 93 -12.52 18.21 4.72
C LYS A 93 -12.00 18.25 6.16
N VAL A 94 -10.77 17.79 6.37
CA VAL A 94 -10.17 17.75 7.71
C VAL A 94 -9.74 19.17 8.08
N LYS A 95 -10.37 19.77 9.09
CA LYS A 95 -10.04 21.10 9.58
C LYS A 95 -9.01 20.98 10.71
N GLY A 96 -7.94 21.79 10.67
CA GLY A 96 -6.99 21.94 11.79
C GLY A 96 -5.66 21.19 11.67
N ILE A 97 -5.40 20.50 10.56
CA ILE A 97 -4.10 19.84 10.33
C ILE A 97 -3.21 20.76 9.47
N SER A 98 -2.09 21.22 10.03
CA SER A 98 -1.05 21.89 9.25
C SER A 98 -0.20 20.84 8.53
N VAL A 99 -0.30 20.83 7.19
CA VAL A 99 0.46 19.90 6.34
C VAL A 99 1.97 20.11 6.54
N GLU A 100 2.36 21.35 6.83
CA GLU A 100 3.73 21.77 7.08
C GLU A 100 4.30 21.16 8.36
N ALA A 101 3.48 21.01 9.41
CA ALA A 101 3.92 20.39 10.67
C ALA A 101 4.14 18.88 10.50
N ILE A 102 3.25 18.19 9.77
CA ILE A 102 3.42 16.74 9.49
C ILE A 102 4.70 16.49 8.71
N VAL A 103 4.96 17.29 7.67
CA VAL A 103 6.17 17.14 6.84
C VAL A 103 7.43 17.44 7.67
N LYS A 104 7.38 18.41 8.58
CA LYS A 104 8.49 18.73 9.48
C LYS A 104 8.74 17.60 10.49
N GLU A 105 7.70 17.08 11.13
CA GLU A 105 7.81 15.95 12.07
C GLU A 105 8.42 14.71 11.40
N TYR A 106 7.99 14.40 10.17
CA TYR A 106 8.56 13.30 9.39
C TYR A 106 10.04 13.53 9.03
N LYS A 107 10.41 14.75 8.65
CA LYS A 107 11.80 15.12 8.37
C LYS A 107 12.68 14.98 9.61
N ASP A 108 12.19 15.41 10.77
CA ASP A 108 12.90 15.29 12.04
C ASP A 108 13.07 13.82 12.44
N LYS A 109 12.03 12.98 12.28
CA LYS A 109 12.11 11.53 12.49
C LYS A 109 13.14 10.86 11.58
N ILE A 110 13.15 11.19 10.29
CA ILE A 110 14.15 10.69 9.34
C ILE A 110 15.56 11.13 9.75
N SER A 111 15.74 12.38 10.19
CA SER A 111 17.05 12.85 10.64
C SER A 111 17.54 12.08 11.87
N LEU A 112 16.64 11.78 12.81
CA LEU A 112 16.94 10.99 14.00
C LEU A 112 17.28 9.54 13.64
N ASP A 113 16.53 8.96 12.70
CA ASP A 113 16.70 7.58 12.25
C ASP A 113 18.01 7.39 11.46
N ASN A 114 18.46 8.42 10.74
CA ASN A 114 19.78 8.43 10.09
C ASN A 114 20.95 8.53 11.09
N LEU A 115 20.73 9.12 12.27
CA LEU A 115 21.72 9.17 13.34
C LEU A 115 21.81 7.84 14.10
N THR A 116 20.71 7.09 14.16
CA THR A 116 20.70 5.75 14.74
C THR A 116 21.19 4.70 13.72
N ALA A 117 21.93 3.70 14.19
CA ALA A 117 22.29 2.58 13.34
C ALA A 117 21.02 1.86 12.85
N LYS A 118 20.93 1.62 11.54
CA LYS A 118 19.77 0.94 10.95
C LYS A 118 19.55 -0.41 11.64
N PRO A 119 18.34 -0.69 12.16
CA PRO A 119 18.07 -1.94 12.84
C PRO A 119 18.30 -3.10 11.88
N THR A 120 19.09 -4.08 12.31
CA THR A 120 19.43 -5.25 11.50
C THR A 120 18.41 -6.37 11.72
N PHE A 121 18.29 -7.33 10.80
CA PHE A 121 17.37 -8.48 10.96
C PHE A 121 17.58 -9.25 12.27
N THR A 122 18.79 -9.24 12.82
CA THR A 122 19.12 -9.86 14.10
C THR A 122 18.53 -9.10 15.30
N ASP A 123 18.24 -7.80 15.18
CA ASP A 123 17.61 -7.00 16.23
C ASP A 123 16.13 -7.37 16.44
N LEU A 124 15.45 -7.98 15.45
CA LEU A 124 14.09 -8.52 15.63
C LEU A 124 14.02 -9.57 16.75
N PHE A 125 15.09 -10.35 16.93
CA PHE A 125 15.17 -11.39 17.95
C PHE A 125 15.77 -10.90 19.27
N ARG A 126 16.31 -9.68 19.28
CA ARG A 126 17.01 -9.09 20.42
C ARG A 126 16.04 -8.60 21.50
N SER A 127 14.88 -8.07 21.12
CA SER A 127 13.87 -7.57 22.05
C SER A 127 12.77 -8.61 22.29
N ARG A 128 12.50 -8.93 23.57
CA ARG A 128 11.52 -9.95 23.99
C ARG A 128 10.09 -9.69 23.46
N CYS A 129 9.66 -8.43 23.39
CA CYS A 129 8.34 -8.07 22.88
C CYS A 129 8.22 -8.33 21.37
N ILE A 130 9.21 -7.91 20.59
CA ILE A 130 9.21 -8.08 19.13
C ILE A 130 9.28 -9.57 18.78
N ARG A 131 10.10 -10.35 19.50
CA ARG A 131 10.17 -11.81 19.35
C ARG A 131 8.82 -12.48 19.60
N MET A 132 8.09 -12.11 20.66
CA MET A 132 6.77 -12.68 20.94
C MET A 132 5.78 -12.36 19.82
N THR A 133 5.73 -11.12 19.33
CA THR A 133 4.82 -10.74 18.24
C THR A 133 5.18 -11.47 16.95
N SER A 134 6.47 -11.58 16.60
CA SER A 134 6.92 -12.33 15.44
C SER A 134 6.59 -13.82 15.53
N CYS A 135 6.83 -14.46 16.68
CA CYS A 135 6.49 -15.87 16.90
C CYS A 135 4.97 -16.10 16.88
N LEU A 136 4.18 -15.20 17.47
CA LEU A 136 2.71 -15.27 17.43
C LEU A 136 2.16 -15.10 16.02
N LEU A 137 2.77 -14.24 15.19
CA LEU A 137 2.40 -14.09 13.79
C LEU A 137 2.74 -15.35 12.99
N CYS A 138 3.92 -15.92 13.17
CA CYS A 138 4.32 -17.16 12.50
C CYS A 138 3.51 -18.37 12.95
N ALA A 139 3.06 -18.42 14.21
CA ALA A 139 2.25 -19.52 14.74
C ALA A 139 0.76 -19.43 14.34
N LYS A 140 0.31 -18.28 13.83
CA LYS A 140 -1.07 -18.04 13.35
C LYS A 140 -1.21 -18.12 11.82
N ALA A 141 -0.09 -18.16 11.09
CA ALA A 141 -0.05 -18.34 9.64
C ALA A 141 -0.07 -19.84 9.30
#